data_AF-A0AAE1M831-F1
#
_entry.id   AF-A0AAE1M831-F1
#
_cell.length_a   1.000
_cell.length_b   1.000
_cell.length_c   1.000
_cell.angle_alpha   90.00
_cell.angle_beta   90.00
_cell.angle_gamma   90.00
#
_symmetry.space_group_name_H-M   'P 1'
#
loop_
_entity.id
_entity.type
_entity.pdbx_description
1 polymer ?
#
loop_
_entity_poly.entity_id
_entity_poly.type
_entity_poly.pdbx_seq_one_letter_code
_entity_poly.pdbx_strand_id
1 'polypeptide(L)'
;MGLVKSAIGDAILTSIWVFSISTLRIIASQVSSFLNLHPSSLAGLFIVTVINTILVFTISLIGRILGGASFNPSTTVTFYAAGLRPDSSLTSLAVRFPAQAAGGVAGVLAVLHLIPTQHKSMLKGPSLKVDLHTGATAESALTFALNLTILVVMFQGPKNPFLKLYLISVATLCLVIPGSAYTGPSMNPANAFGWAYVNNRHNTWEQFYVYWICPFIGATLAASVYRFLFMSPVKQKKA
;
A
#
# COMPACT_ATOMS: atom_id res chain seq x y z
N MET A 1 23.11 -2.28 -3.06
CA MET A 1 22.85 -0.93 -3.61
C MET A 1 23.01 0.08 -2.49
N GLY A 2 23.64 1.24 -2.72
CA GLY A 2 23.83 2.24 -1.65
C GLY A 2 22.51 2.81 -1.12
N LEU A 3 22.49 3.22 0.16
CA LEU A 3 21.28 3.69 0.86
C LEU A 3 20.55 4.81 0.11
N VAL A 4 21.29 5.82 -0.36
CA VAL A 4 20.74 6.96 -1.10
C VAL A 4 20.03 6.50 -2.39
N LYS A 5 20.67 5.59 -3.15
CA LYS A 5 20.09 5.05 -4.38
C LYS A 5 18.81 4.24 -4.10
N SER A 6 18.77 3.49 -3.00
CA SER A 6 17.56 2.79 -2.55
C SER A 6 16.44 3.75 -2.16
N ALA A 7 16.76 4.85 -1.47
CA ALA A 7 15.78 5.87 -1.10
C ALA A 7 15.22 6.61 -2.33
N ILE A 8 16.05 6.91 -3.32
CA ILE A 8 15.60 7.49 -4.60
C ILE A 8 14.68 6.51 -5.34
N GLY A 9 15.06 5.23 -5.42
CA GLY A 9 14.24 4.19 -6.03
C GLY A 9 12.86 4.07 -5.37
N ASP A 10 12.83 4.10 -4.03
CA ASP A 10 11.61 4.11 -3.24
C ASP A 10 10.73 5.35 -3.51
N ALA A 11 11.33 6.54 -3.58
CA ALA A 11 10.60 7.77 -3.89
C ALA A 11 9.95 7.72 -5.29
N ILE A 12 10.72 7.31 -6.30
CA ILE A 12 10.24 7.16 -7.68
C ILE A 12 9.10 6.14 -7.74
N LEU A 13 9.30 4.96 -7.16
CA LEU A 13 8.29 3.90 -7.18
C LEU A 13 7.02 4.33 -6.44
N THR A 14 7.16 5.03 -5.32
CA THR A 14 6.01 5.55 -4.56
C THR A 14 5.24 6.60 -5.36
N SER A 15 5.94 7.49 -6.06
CA SER A 15 5.30 8.49 -6.93
C SER A 15 4.48 7.84 -8.03
N ILE A 16 5.03 6.84 -8.72
CA ILE A 16 4.32 6.09 -9.78
C ILE A 16 3.12 5.37 -9.17
N TRP A 17 3.31 4.66 -8.06
CA TRP A 17 2.23 3.95 -7.37
C TRP A 17 1.08 4.89 -6.98
N VAL A 18 1.37 6.00 -6.29
CA VAL A 18 0.36 6.92 -5.78
C VAL A 18 -0.38 7.62 -6.93
N PHE A 19 0.32 8.00 -7.99
CA PHE A 19 -0.31 8.48 -9.21
C PHE A 19 -1.28 7.45 -9.78
N SER A 20 -0.80 6.22 -10.03
CA SER A 20 -1.60 5.19 -10.70
C SER A 20 -2.80 4.73 -9.86
N ILE A 21 -2.61 4.46 -8.57
CA ILE A 21 -3.70 3.98 -7.71
C ILE A 21 -4.81 5.03 -7.55
N SER A 22 -4.46 6.32 -7.57
CA SER A 22 -5.43 7.42 -7.54
C SER A 22 -6.31 7.47 -8.79
N THR A 23 -5.81 6.97 -9.93
CA THR A 23 -6.57 6.88 -11.19
C THR A 23 -7.36 5.58 -11.33
N LEU A 24 -7.14 4.58 -10.47
CA LEU A 24 -7.74 3.24 -10.59
C LEU A 24 -9.26 3.30 -10.69
N ARG A 25 -9.91 4.08 -9.83
CA ARG A 25 -11.38 4.25 -9.83
C ARG A 25 -11.89 4.89 -11.13
N ILE A 26 -11.15 5.87 -11.67
CA ILE A 26 -11.52 6.54 -12.92
C ILE A 26 -11.47 5.54 -14.06
N ILE A 27 -10.34 4.84 -14.22
CA ILE A 27 -10.14 3.87 -15.30
C ILE A 27 -11.16 2.75 -15.20
N ALA A 28 -11.34 2.15 -14.02
CA ALA A 28 -12.30 1.06 -13.82
C ALA A 28 -13.75 1.50 -14.09
N SER A 29 -14.13 2.72 -13.69
CA SER A 29 -15.45 3.26 -13.99
C SER A 29 -15.65 3.45 -15.50
N GLN A 30 -14.67 3.98 -16.21
CA GLN A 30 -14.77 4.19 -17.66
C GLN A 30 -14.85 2.86 -18.42
N VAL A 31 -14.04 1.87 -18.04
CA VAL A 31 -14.09 0.52 -18.64
C VAL A 31 -15.43 -0.15 -18.35
N SER A 32 -15.96 -0.04 -17.13
CA SER A 32 -17.27 -0.59 -16.78
C SER A 32 -18.38 0.06 -17.61
N SER A 33 -18.39 1.40 -17.70
CA SER A 33 -19.38 2.14 -18.49
C SER A 33 -19.31 1.82 -19.98
N PHE A 34 -18.10 1.69 -20.54
CA PHE A 34 -17.89 1.28 -21.94
C PHE A 34 -18.50 -0.10 -22.24
N LEU A 35 -18.45 -1.01 -21.26
CA LEU A 35 -19.03 -2.35 -21.35
C LEU A 35 -20.52 -2.41 -20.95
N ASN A 36 -21.16 -1.27 -20.70
CA ASN A 36 -22.54 -1.18 -20.18
C ASN A 36 -22.75 -1.90 -18.83
N LEU A 37 -21.72 -1.90 -17.98
CA LEU A 37 -21.75 -2.49 -16.65
C LEU A 37 -21.77 -1.41 -15.57
N HIS A 38 -22.47 -1.68 -14.47
CA HIS A 38 -22.41 -0.82 -13.29
C HIS A 38 -21.06 -1.01 -12.56
N PRO A 39 -20.31 0.05 -12.21
CA PRO A 39 -18.99 -0.09 -11.58
C PRO A 39 -18.97 -0.87 -10.25
N SER A 40 -20.07 -0.84 -9.49
CA SER A 40 -20.19 -1.61 -8.23
C SER A 40 -20.79 -3.01 -8.41
N SER A 41 -21.15 -3.40 -9.64
CA SER A 41 -21.59 -4.78 -9.91
C SER A 41 -20.43 -5.76 -9.71
N LEU A 42 -20.73 -7.06 -9.57
CA LEU A 42 -19.70 -8.09 -9.48
C LEU A 42 -18.72 -8.04 -10.67
N ALA A 43 -19.23 -7.79 -11.88
CA ALA A 43 -18.41 -7.63 -13.07
C ALA A 43 -17.54 -6.36 -13.02
N GLY A 44 -18.08 -5.24 -12.50
CA GLY A 44 -17.31 -4.02 -12.25
C GLY A 44 -16.19 -4.21 -11.22
N LEU A 45 -16.48 -4.94 -10.13
CA LEU A 45 -15.50 -5.33 -9.12
C LEU A 45 -14.42 -6.25 -9.70
N PHE A 46 -14.79 -7.16 -10.60
CA PHE A 46 -13.82 -7.99 -11.33
C PHE A 46 -12.91 -7.14 -12.22
N ILE A 47 -13.45 -6.17 -12.97
CA ILE A 47 -12.68 -5.25 -13.81
C ILE A 47 -11.64 -4.48 -12.98
N VAL A 48 -12.05 -3.85 -11.87
CA VAL A 48 -11.11 -3.11 -11.02
C VAL A 48 -10.06 -4.04 -10.39
N THR A 49 -10.41 -5.28 -10.05
CA THR A 49 -9.45 -6.28 -9.55
C THR A 49 -8.39 -6.62 -10.60
N VAL A 50 -8.79 -6.84 -11.85
CA VAL A 50 -7.86 -7.14 -12.95
C VAL A 50 -6.94 -5.96 -13.22
N ILE A 51 -7.49 -4.73 -13.30
CA ILE A 51 -6.68 -3.52 -13.51
C ILE A 51 -5.68 -3.34 -12.35
N ASN A 52 -6.13 -3.51 -11.10
CA ASN A 52 -5.25 -3.42 -9.94
C ASN A 52 -4.17 -4.51 -9.96
N THR A 53 -4.49 -5.73 -10.39
CA THR A 53 -3.52 -6.83 -10.51
C THR A 53 -2.42 -6.48 -11.51
N ILE A 54 -2.79 -5.94 -12.67
CA ILE A 54 -1.84 -5.48 -13.69
C ILE A 54 -0.99 -4.33 -13.14
N LEU A 55 -1.60 -3.37 -12.44
CA LEU A 55 -0.89 -2.27 -11.81
C LEU A 55 0.16 -2.77 -10.81
N VAL A 56 -0.22 -3.64 -9.86
CA VAL A 56 0.68 -4.19 -8.85
C VAL A 56 1.79 -5.02 -9.50
N PHE A 57 1.49 -5.76 -10.58
CA PHE A 57 2.49 -6.48 -11.36
C PHE A 57 3.53 -5.53 -11.97
N THR A 58 3.08 -4.49 -12.67
CA THR A 58 3.96 -3.47 -13.28
C THR A 58 4.83 -2.78 -12.23
N ILE A 59 4.23 -2.37 -11.11
CA ILE A 59 4.95 -1.71 -10.00
C ILE A 59 5.97 -2.67 -9.37
N SER A 60 5.64 -3.96 -9.26
CA SER A 60 6.59 -4.96 -8.78
C SER A 60 7.77 -5.14 -9.73
N LEU A 61 7.56 -5.09 -11.05
CA LEU A 61 8.64 -5.14 -12.04
C LEU A 61 9.54 -3.89 -11.96
N ILE A 62 8.95 -2.69 -11.93
CA ILE A 62 9.70 -1.43 -11.78
C ILE A 62 10.50 -1.45 -10.47
N GLY A 63 9.91 -1.91 -9.37
CA GLY A 63 10.58 -2.02 -8.08
C GLY A 63 11.81 -2.94 -8.13
N ARG A 64 11.76 -4.04 -8.89
CA ARG A 64 12.92 -4.93 -9.12
C ARG A 64 14.01 -4.23 -9.92
N ILE A 65 13.65 -3.51 -10.99
CA ILE A 65 14.58 -2.73 -11.81
C ILE A 65 15.27 -1.64 -10.98
N LEU A 66 14.53 -1.01 -10.06
CA LEU A 66 15.02 -0.03 -9.10
C LEU A 66 15.71 -0.66 -7.88
N GLY A 67 16.23 -1.88 -8.01
CA GLY A 67 17.06 -2.53 -6.99
C GLY A 67 16.30 -2.98 -5.73
N GLY A 68 15.04 -3.38 -5.87
CA GLY A 68 14.19 -3.82 -4.76
C GLY A 68 13.50 -2.67 -4.03
N ALA A 69 13.16 -1.61 -4.77
CA ALA A 69 12.43 -0.46 -4.24
C ALA A 69 11.06 -0.86 -3.69
N SER A 70 10.56 -0.12 -2.71
CA SER A 70 9.25 -0.29 -2.09
C SER A 70 8.49 1.02 -2.06
N PHE A 71 7.17 0.92 -2.24
CA PHE A 71 6.26 2.06 -2.27
C PHE A 71 5.36 2.17 -1.04
N ASN A 72 5.47 1.24 -0.09
CA ASN A 72 4.63 1.18 1.09
C ASN A 72 5.49 1.01 2.36
N PRO A 73 5.52 2.02 3.26
CA PRO A 73 6.22 1.93 4.52
C PRO A 73 5.73 0.75 5.39
N SER A 74 4.42 0.51 5.48
CA SER A 74 3.86 -0.59 6.29
C SER A 74 4.33 -1.94 5.79
N THR A 75 4.24 -2.18 4.49
CA THR A 75 4.73 -3.44 3.89
C THR A 75 6.24 -3.60 4.03
N THR A 76 7.00 -2.50 3.96
CA THR A 76 8.43 -2.52 4.24
C THR A 76 8.71 -2.94 5.69
N VAL A 77 7.98 -2.39 6.67
CA VAL A 77 8.07 -2.79 8.08
C VAL A 77 7.71 -4.25 8.26
N THR A 78 6.62 -4.74 7.62
CA THR A 78 6.22 -6.14 7.69
C THR A 78 7.35 -7.07 7.23
N PHE A 79 7.93 -6.85 6.05
CA PHE A 79 9.02 -7.70 5.56
C PHE A 79 10.28 -7.62 6.44
N TYR A 80 10.60 -6.44 6.97
CA TYR A 80 11.70 -6.26 7.91
C TYR A 80 11.47 -7.02 9.22
N ALA A 81 10.34 -6.82 9.88
CA ALA A 81 9.96 -7.48 11.13
C ALA A 81 9.81 -9.01 10.98
N ALA A 82 9.45 -9.47 9.78
CA ALA A 82 9.39 -10.89 9.44
C ALA A 82 10.78 -11.52 9.25
N GLY A 83 11.86 -10.74 9.20
CA GLY A 83 13.21 -11.24 8.90
C GLY A 83 13.45 -11.52 7.41
N LEU A 84 12.61 -10.97 6.52
CA LEU A 84 12.64 -11.21 5.08
C LEU A 84 13.38 -10.09 4.30
N ARG A 85 14.00 -9.15 5.03
CA ARG A 85 14.88 -8.10 4.50
C ARG A 85 16.19 -8.04 5.30
N PRO A 86 17.06 -9.06 5.18
CA PRO A 86 18.28 -9.17 5.98
C PRO A 86 19.24 -7.99 5.76
N ASP A 87 19.24 -7.39 4.57
CA ASP A 87 20.12 -6.26 4.22
C ASP A 87 19.58 -4.89 4.67
N SER A 88 18.41 -4.86 5.32
CA SER A 88 17.81 -3.61 5.82
C SER A 88 18.14 -3.39 7.29
N SER A 89 18.56 -2.17 7.64
CA SER A 89 18.73 -1.71 9.02
C SER A 89 17.65 -0.70 9.39
N LEU A 90 17.47 -0.43 10.69
CA LEU A 90 16.58 0.65 11.15
C LEU A 90 16.99 2.02 10.57
N THR A 91 18.30 2.28 10.46
CA THR A 91 18.82 3.50 9.81
C THR A 91 18.45 3.58 8.34
N SER A 92 18.45 2.45 7.62
CA SER A 92 18.00 2.38 6.23
C SER A 92 16.51 2.73 6.10
N LEU A 93 15.67 2.19 7.00
CA LEU A 93 14.24 2.52 7.05
C LEU A 93 13.98 4.00 7.35
N ALA A 94 14.73 4.57 8.30
CA ALA A 94 14.62 5.98 8.68
C ALA A 94 14.92 6.95 7.52
N VAL A 95 15.79 6.58 6.58
CA VAL A 95 16.07 7.38 5.38
C VAL A 95 15.06 7.10 4.27
N ARG A 96 14.60 5.86 4.12
CA ARG A 96 13.70 5.45 3.05
C ARG A 96 12.27 5.92 3.25
N PHE A 97 11.74 5.95 4.47
CA PHE A 97 10.35 6.36 4.72
C PHE A 97 10.06 7.84 4.38
N PRO A 98 10.92 8.82 4.73
CA PRO A 98 10.76 10.18 4.24
C PRO A 98 10.82 10.26 2.71
N ALA A 99 11.69 9.47 2.07
CA ALA A 99 11.76 9.42 0.61
C ALA A 99 10.48 8.86 -0.03
N GLN A 100 9.90 7.79 0.54
CA GLN A 100 8.59 7.28 0.13
C GLN A 100 7.50 8.33 0.34
N ALA A 101 7.47 9.03 1.48
CA ALA A 101 6.52 10.10 1.76
C ALA A 101 6.62 11.25 0.73
N ALA A 102 7.83 11.69 0.41
CA ALA A 102 8.07 12.70 -0.63
C ALA A 102 7.63 12.20 -2.02
N GLY A 103 7.90 10.93 -2.35
CA GLY A 103 7.38 10.28 -3.54
C GLY A 103 5.85 10.27 -3.58
N GLY A 104 5.19 10.00 -2.44
CA GLY A 104 3.74 10.07 -2.31
C GLY A 104 3.19 11.46 -2.61
N VAL A 105 3.82 12.50 -2.07
CA VAL A 105 3.46 13.91 -2.39
C VAL A 105 3.61 14.17 -3.89
N ALA A 106 4.74 13.76 -4.49
CA ALA A 106 4.97 13.94 -5.93
C ALA A 106 3.90 13.23 -6.77
N GLY A 107 3.50 12.01 -6.40
CA GLY A 107 2.44 11.25 -7.07
C GLY A 107 1.07 11.93 -6.98
N VAL A 108 0.71 12.46 -5.81
CA VAL A 108 -0.55 13.21 -5.63
C VAL A 108 -0.53 14.53 -6.41
N LEU A 109 0.58 15.28 -6.37
CA LEU A 109 0.71 16.50 -7.16
C LEU A 109 0.60 16.20 -8.65
N ALA A 110 1.27 15.15 -9.14
CA ALA A 110 1.20 14.75 -10.54
C ALA A 110 -0.23 14.40 -10.98
N VAL A 111 -0.99 13.62 -10.18
CA VAL A 111 -2.36 13.25 -10.55
C VAL A 111 -3.29 14.45 -10.53
N LEU A 112 -3.12 15.40 -9.59
CA LEU A 112 -3.93 16.61 -9.53
C LEU A 112 -3.68 17.58 -10.70
N HIS A 113 -2.46 17.60 -11.24
CA HIS A 113 -2.10 18.44 -12.40
C HIS A 113 -2.48 17.80 -13.73
N LEU A 114 -2.26 16.49 -13.90
CA LEU A 114 -2.39 15.80 -15.18
C LEU A 114 -3.81 15.29 -15.48
N ILE A 115 -4.62 15.02 -14.46
CA ILE A 115 -5.98 14.49 -14.68
C ILE A 115 -6.95 15.62 -15.09
N PRO A 116 -7.74 15.43 -16.17
CA PRO A 116 -8.73 16.39 -16.62
C PRO A 116 -9.72 16.82 -15.52
N THR A 117 -10.13 18.08 -15.55
CA THR A 117 -11.02 18.69 -14.54
C THR A 117 -12.30 17.89 -14.30
N GLN A 118 -12.90 17.36 -15.36
CA GLN A 118 -14.12 16.53 -15.32
C GLN A 118 -13.99 15.26 -14.46
N HIS A 119 -12.77 14.74 -14.26
CA HIS A 119 -12.50 13.54 -13.46
C HIS A 119 -11.94 13.87 -12.06
N LYS A 120 -11.63 15.13 -11.75
CA LYS A 120 -11.01 15.50 -10.46
C LYS A 120 -11.89 15.23 -9.25
N SER A 121 -13.22 15.25 -9.38
CA SER A 121 -14.15 14.88 -8.31
C SER A 121 -14.02 13.41 -7.87
N MET A 122 -13.47 12.57 -8.75
CA MET A 122 -13.18 11.16 -8.50
C MET A 122 -11.79 10.93 -7.87
N LEU A 123 -10.96 11.96 -7.73
CA LEU A 123 -9.70 11.87 -7.01
C LEU A 123 -9.95 12.13 -5.53
N LYS A 124 -9.82 11.10 -4.70
CA LYS A 124 -9.99 11.19 -3.25
C LYS A 124 -8.87 10.43 -2.56
N GLY A 125 -8.20 11.11 -1.63
CA GLY A 125 -7.25 10.49 -0.72
C GLY A 125 -7.91 9.85 0.49
N PRO A 126 -7.11 9.18 1.33
CA PRO A 126 -7.51 8.78 2.67
C PRO A 126 -8.02 9.96 3.49
N SER A 127 -9.05 9.73 4.30
CA SER A 127 -9.62 10.72 5.21
C SER A 127 -10.37 10.02 6.33
N LEU A 128 -10.14 10.43 7.58
CA LEU A 128 -10.89 9.92 8.72
C LEU A 128 -12.36 10.37 8.63
N LYS A 129 -13.29 9.42 8.81
CA LYS A 129 -14.75 9.63 8.75
C LYS A 129 -15.47 9.23 10.04
N VAL A 130 -14.71 8.66 10.98
CA VAL A 130 -15.16 8.22 12.30
C VAL A 130 -14.31 8.90 13.37
N ASP A 131 -14.54 8.63 14.65
CA ASP A 131 -13.66 9.14 15.69
C ASP A 131 -12.22 8.61 15.54
N LEU A 132 -11.29 9.31 16.16
CA LEU A 132 -9.85 9.05 16.06
C LEU A 132 -9.48 7.61 16.43
N HIS A 133 -10.07 7.05 17.50
CA HIS A 133 -9.70 5.74 18.01
C HIS A 133 -10.32 4.60 17.18
N THR A 134 -11.54 4.78 16.71
CA THR A 134 -12.16 3.82 15.78
C THR A 134 -11.41 3.80 14.45
N GLY A 135 -11.02 4.95 13.91
CA GLY A 135 -10.22 5.04 12.69
C GLY A 135 -8.83 4.42 12.84
N ALA A 136 -8.15 4.72 13.95
CA ALA A 136 -6.87 4.11 14.31
C ALA A 136 -6.95 2.57 14.38
N THR A 137 -7.97 2.06 15.06
CA THR A 137 -8.23 0.61 15.15
C THR A 137 -8.48 0.01 13.77
N ALA A 138 -9.29 0.67 12.93
CA ALA A 138 -9.58 0.24 11.58
C ALA A 138 -8.32 0.19 10.70
N GLU A 139 -7.50 1.26 10.64
CA GLU A 139 -6.25 1.25 9.87
C GLU A 139 -5.27 0.19 10.35
N SER A 140 -5.17 -0.02 11.66
CA SER A 140 -4.31 -1.07 12.24
C SER A 140 -4.77 -2.46 11.82
N ALA A 141 -6.08 -2.75 11.93
CA ALA A 141 -6.67 -4.04 11.55
C ALA A 141 -6.60 -4.31 10.04
N LEU A 142 -6.90 -3.30 9.21
CA LEU A 142 -6.82 -3.39 7.75
C LEU A 142 -5.37 -3.60 7.29
N THR A 143 -4.42 -2.85 7.86
CA THR A 143 -3.00 -3.01 7.56
C THR A 143 -2.48 -4.37 8.01
N PHE A 144 -2.91 -4.86 9.18
CA PHE A 144 -2.61 -6.21 9.65
C PHE A 144 -3.12 -7.26 8.67
N ALA A 145 -4.40 -7.23 8.30
CA ALA A 145 -5.01 -8.20 7.42
C ALA A 145 -4.31 -8.22 6.05
N LEU A 146 -4.10 -7.04 5.44
CA LEU A 146 -3.44 -6.93 4.15
C LEU A 146 -2.01 -7.50 4.20
N ASN A 147 -1.22 -7.10 5.18
CA ASN A 147 0.19 -7.52 5.25
C ASN A 147 0.34 -8.99 5.63
N LEU A 148 -0.55 -9.54 6.46
CA LEU A 148 -0.60 -10.98 6.73
C LEU A 148 -0.95 -11.75 5.45
N THR A 149 -1.96 -11.30 4.69
CA THR A 149 -2.30 -11.89 3.39
C THR A 149 -1.12 -11.81 2.41
N ILE A 150 -0.43 -10.67 2.34
CA ILE A 150 0.77 -10.53 1.49
C ILE A 150 1.80 -11.59 1.87
N LEU A 151 2.14 -11.75 3.15
CA LEU A 151 3.10 -12.76 3.58
C LEU A 151 2.64 -14.18 3.24
N VAL A 152 1.41 -14.56 3.62
CA VAL A 152 0.87 -15.90 3.37
C VAL A 152 0.82 -16.20 1.88
N VAL A 153 0.27 -15.31 1.06
CA VAL A 153 0.17 -15.54 -0.40
C VAL A 153 1.54 -15.57 -1.07
N MET A 154 2.47 -14.71 -0.64
CA MET A 154 3.80 -14.64 -1.26
C MET A 154 4.66 -15.87 -0.96
N PHE A 155 4.56 -16.44 0.25
CA PHE A 155 5.45 -17.53 0.67
C PHE A 155 4.78 -18.90 0.78
N GLN A 156 3.47 -18.95 1.01
CA GLN A 156 2.69 -20.19 1.15
C GLN A 156 1.63 -20.35 0.05
N GLY A 157 1.39 -19.31 -0.75
CA GLY A 157 0.38 -19.31 -1.81
C GLY A 157 0.78 -20.08 -3.09
N PRO A 158 -0.06 -20.01 -4.13
CA PRO A 158 0.15 -20.74 -5.38
C PRO A 158 1.48 -20.42 -6.06
N LYS A 159 2.07 -21.36 -6.82
CA LYS A 159 3.35 -21.12 -7.51
C LYS A 159 3.28 -20.03 -8.60
N ASN A 160 2.11 -19.82 -9.20
CA ASN A 160 1.94 -18.86 -10.29
C ASN A 160 2.00 -17.41 -9.74
N PRO A 161 2.95 -16.57 -10.23
CA PRO A 161 3.12 -15.21 -9.72
C PRO A 161 1.94 -14.29 -10.03
N PHE A 162 1.28 -14.46 -11.19
CA PHE A 162 0.08 -13.68 -11.52
C PHE A 162 -1.08 -14.02 -10.57
N LEU A 163 -1.26 -15.31 -10.27
CA LEU A 163 -2.30 -15.74 -9.33
C LEU A 163 -2.04 -15.19 -7.91
N LYS A 164 -0.78 -15.13 -7.46
CA LYS A 164 -0.44 -14.47 -6.17
C LYS A 164 -0.88 -13.00 -6.16
N LEU A 165 -0.55 -12.25 -7.21
CA LEU A 165 -0.90 -10.83 -7.29
C LEU A 165 -2.41 -10.60 -7.43
N TYR A 166 -3.10 -11.51 -8.12
CA TYR A 166 -4.55 -11.49 -8.21
C TYR A 166 -5.19 -11.70 -6.83
N LEU A 167 -4.76 -12.70 -6.07
CA LEU A 167 -5.25 -12.95 -4.71
C LEU A 167 -4.99 -11.77 -3.77
N ILE A 168 -3.81 -11.13 -3.86
CA ILE A 168 -3.50 -9.90 -3.11
C ILE A 168 -4.42 -8.75 -3.53
N SER A 169 -4.73 -8.62 -4.83
CA SER A 169 -5.66 -7.59 -5.32
C SER A 169 -7.09 -7.82 -4.86
N VAL A 170 -7.57 -9.06 -4.89
CA VAL A 170 -8.87 -9.44 -4.32
C VAL A 170 -8.93 -9.08 -2.84
N ALA A 171 -7.93 -9.49 -2.05
CA ALA A 171 -7.87 -9.17 -0.63
C ALA A 171 -7.84 -7.66 -0.38
N THR A 172 -7.07 -6.91 -1.18
CA THR A 172 -7.01 -5.44 -1.09
C THR A 172 -8.40 -4.84 -1.28
N LEU A 173 -9.17 -5.27 -2.29
CA LEU A 173 -10.52 -4.76 -2.53
C LEU A 173 -11.50 -5.16 -1.43
N CYS A 174 -11.43 -6.40 -0.95
CA CYS A 174 -12.22 -6.87 0.20
C CYS A 174 -11.98 -6.05 1.47
N LEU A 175 -10.78 -5.49 1.65
CA LEU A 175 -10.45 -4.61 2.77
C LEU A 175 -10.82 -3.15 2.49
N VAL A 176 -10.56 -2.66 1.27
CA VAL A 176 -10.78 -1.26 0.90
C VAL A 176 -12.26 -0.89 0.89
N ILE A 177 -13.13 -1.76 0.38
CA ILE A 177 -14.57 -1.50 0.27
C ILE A 177 -15.18 -1.21 1.67
N PRO A 178 -15.12 -2.11 2.66
CA PRO A 178 -15.65 -1.84 3.99
C PRO A 178 -14.84 -0.77 4.74
N GLY A 179 -13.51 -0.78 4.63
CA GLY A 179 -12.66 0.21 5.29
C GLY A 179 -12.92 1.65 4.81
N SER A 180 -13.46 1.82 3.61
CA SER A 180 -13.77 3.15 3.04
C SER A 180 -14.77 3.95 3.88
N ALA A 181 -15.61 3.30 4.68
CA ALA A 181 -16.52 3.95 5.62
C ALA A 181 -15.80 4.57 6.83
N TYR A 182 -14.59 4.12 7.15
CA TYR A 182 -13.84 4.52 8.35
C TYR A 182 -12.75 5.55 8.02
N THR A 183 -11.81 5.20 7.15
CA THR A 183 -10.58 6.00 6.95
C THR A 183 -10.22 6.27 5.50
N GLY A 184 -10.99 5.72 4.54
CA GLY A 184 -10.55 5.72 3.13
C GLY A 184 -9.22 4.96 3.00
N PRO A 185 -9.24 3.64 3.22
CA PRO A 185 -8.17 2.95 3.90
C PRO A 185 -6.91 2.97 3.08
N SER A 186 -5.87 3.57 3.64
CA SER A 186 -4.61 3.71 2.92
C SER A 186 -3.80 2.43 3.04
N MET A 187 -3.68 1.90 4.27
CA MET A 187 -2.76 0.81 4.62
C MET A 187 -1.30 1.06 4.16
N ASN A 188 -1.02 2.32 3.80
CA ASN A 188 0.20 2.83 3.21
C ASN A 188 0.41 4.27 3.71
N PRO A 189 1.32 4.47 4.68
CA PRO A 189 1.57 5.78 5.26
C PRO A 189 2.05 6.83 4.25
N ALA A 190 2.84 6.43 3.24
CA ALA A 190 3.34 7.36 2.23
C ALA A 190 2.23 7.89 1.31
N ASN A 191 1.28 7.02 0.94
CA ASN A 191 0.08 7.42 0.18
C ASN A 191 -0.80 8.37 0.99
N ALA A 192 -1.09 8.03 2.26
CA ALA A 192 -1.89 8.89 3.14
C ALA A 192 -1.22 10.25 3.33
N PHE A 193 0.10 10.26 3.55
CA PHE A 193 0.86 11.49 3.73
C PHE A 193 0.81 12.39 2.48
N GLY A 194 0.95 11.82 1.28
CA GLY A 194 0.85 12.58 0.03
C GLY A 194 -0.47 13.35 -0.09
N TRP A 195 -1.58 12.69 0.21
CA TRP A 195 -2.90 13.31 0.21
C TRP A 195 -3.10 14.30 1.37
N ALA A 196 -2.57 14.01 2.55
CA ALA A 196 -2.61 14.94 3.68
C ALA A 196 -1.80 16.22 3.39
N TYR A 197 -0.68 16.10 2.68
CA TYR A 197 0.18 17.23 2.33
C TYR A 197 -0.52 18.25 1.45
N VAL A 198 -1.10 17.81 0.33
CA VAL A 198 -1.81 18.71 -0.60
C VAL A 198 -3.07 19.33 0.01
N ASN A 199 -3.60 18.72 1.07
CA ASN A 199 -4.76 19.23 1.83
C ASN A 199 -4.36 20.01 3.08
N ASN A 200 -3.07 20.33 3.29
CA ASN A 200 -2.56 21.03 4.48
C ASN A 200 -2.90 20.35 5.82
N ARG A 201 -2.97 19.01 5.84
CA ARG A 201 -3.23 18.17 7.03
C ARG A 201 -2.08 17.24 7.42
N HIS A 202 -0.93 17.35 6.75
CA HIS A 202 0.21 16.44 6.92
C HIS A 202 0.87 16.50 8.31
N ASN A 203 0.68 17.60 9.03
CA ASN A 203 1.23 17.85 10.38
C ASN A 203 0.20 17.61 11.50
N THR A 204 -0.94 17.00 11.21
CA THR A 204 -1.98 16.73 12.21
C THR A 204 -1.67 15.49 13.04
N TRP A 205 -2.19 15.46 14.28
CA TRP A 205 -2.12 14.25 15.11
C TRP A 205 -2.87 13.09 14.49
N GLU A 206 -4.01 13.35 13.83
CA GLU A 206 -4.73 12.37 13.02
C GLU A 206 -3.79 11.70 12.02
N GLN A 207 -3.07 12.49 11.21
CA GLN A 207 -2.17 11.96 10.20
C GLN A 207 -1.08 11.07 10.80
N PHE A 208 -0.45 11.53 11.88
CA PHE A 208 0.64 10.79 12.52
C PHE A 208 0.16 9.53 13.24
N TYR A 209 -0.93 9.62 13.99
CA TYR A 209 -1.45 8.51 14.79
C TYR A 209 -2.15 7.46 13.91
N VAL A 210 -3.17 7.87 13.15
CA VAL A 210 -4.04 6.97 12.38
C VAL A 210 -3.34 6.39 11.17
N TYR A 211 -2.50 7.17 10.47
CA TYR A 211 -1.95 6.77 9.18
C TYR A 211 -0.45 6.44 9.18
N TRP A 212 0.27 6.65 10.28
CA TRP A 212 1.65 6.18 10.44
C TRP A 212 1.79 5.13 11.56
N ILE A 213 1.47 5.51 12.81
CA ILE A 213 1.67 4.63 13.97
C ILE A 213 0.81 3.36 13.86
N CYS A 214 -0.50 3.52 13.66
CA CYS A 214 -1.43 2.38 13.64
C CYS A 214 -1.13 1.39 12.49
N PRO A 215 -0.86 1.83 11.25
CA PRO A 215 -0.41 0.93 10.20
C PRO A 215 0.89 0.19 10.54
N PHE A 216 1.86 0.83 11.21
CA PHE A 216 3.07 0.14 11.66
C PHE A 216 2.79 -0.91 12.74
N ILE A 217 1.86 -0.65 13.66
CA ILE A 217 1.41 -1.64 14.65
C ILE A 217 0.81 -2.86 13.93
N GLY A 218 -0.12 -2.64 12.99
CA GLY A 218 -0.72 -3.71 12.20
C GLY A 218 0.30 -4.48 11.37
N ALA A 219 1.24 -3.78 10.73
CA ALA A 219 2.32 -4.35 9.93
C ALA A 219 3.26 -5.25 10.73
N THR A 220 3.68 -4.81 11.92
CA THR A 220 4.54 -5.59 12.83
C THR A 220 3.77 -6.78 13.40
N LEU A 221 2.49 -6.61 13.77
CA LEU A 221 1.66 -7.72 14.26
C LEU A 221 1.51 -8.81 13.19
N ALA A 222 1.28 -8.42 11.93
CA ALA A 222 1.19 -9.36 10.81
C ALA A 222 2.48 -10.17 10.64
N ALA A 223 3.63 -9.51 10.73
CA ALA A 223 4.93 -10.17 10.70
C ALA A 223 5.11 -11.15 11.87
N SER A 224 4.76 -10.76 13.10
CA SER A 224 4.85 -11.60 14.29
C SER A 224 3.97 -12.85 14.17
N VAL A 225 2.71 -12.68 13.75
CA VAL A 225 1.78 -13.81 13.53
C VAL A 225 2.32 -14.73 12.43
N TYR A 226 2.79 -14.18 11.32
CA TYR A 226 3.35 -14.99 10.24
C TYR A 226 4.58 -15.79 10.70
N ARG A 227 5.48 -15.15 11.45
CA ARG A 227 6.66 -15.84 12.01
C ARG A 227 6.24 -16.97 12.95
N PHE A 228 5.30 -16.71 13.85
CA PHE A 228 4.82 -17.69 14.82
C PHE A 228 4.18 -18.91 14.15
N LEU A 229 3.37 -18.70 13.11
CA LEU A 229 2.61 -19.77 12.45
C LEU A 229 3.41 -20.51 11.37
N PHE A 230 4.30 -19.83 10.66
CA PHE A 230 4.89 -20.36 9.41
C PHE A 230 6.41 -20.41 9.39
N MET A 231 7.11 -19.77 10.33
CA MET A 231 8.57 -19.83 10.40
C MET A 231 9.00 -20.70 11.58
N SER A 232 9.67 -21.81 11.31
CA SER A 232 10.30 -22.61 12.35
C SER A 232 11.36 -21.79 13.10
N PRO A 233 11.55 -21.99 14.43
CA PRO A 233 12.64 -21.38 15.16
C PRO A 233 13.96 -21.75 14.47
N VAL A 234 14.77 -20.74 14.13
CA VAL A 234 16.12 -20.97 13.61
C VAL A 234 16.87 -21.77 14.68
N LYS A 235 17.15 -23.05 14.42
CA LYS A 235 18.09 -23.82 15.24
C LYS A 235 19.40 -23.04 15.21
N GLN A 236 19.75 -22.38 16.31
CA GLN A 236 21.09 -21.83 16.49
C GLN A 236 22.06 -23.00 16.29
N LYS A 237 22.90 -22.92 15.23
CA LYS A 237 24.10 -23.76 15.17
C LYS A 237 24.90 -23.39 16.42
N LYS A 238 24.93 -24.30 17.40
CA LYS A 238 25.90 -24.22 18.49
C LYS A 238 27.28 -24.14 17.83
N ALA A 239 27.98 -23.04 18.09
CA ALA A 239 29.39 -22.90 17.79
C ALA A 239 30.20 -23.92 18.60
#